data_AF-A0A948VYX0-F1
#
_entry.id   AF-A0A948VYX0-F1
#
_cell.length_a   1.000
_cell.length_b   1.000
_cell.length_c   1.000
_cell.angle_alpha   90.00
_cell.angle_beta   90.00
_cell.angle_gamma   90.00
#
_symmetry.space_group_name_H-M   'P 1'
#
loop_
_entity.id
_entity.type
_entity.pdbx_description
1 polymer ?
#
loop_
_entity_poly.entity_id
_entity_poly.type
_entity_poly.pdbx_seq_one_letter_code
_entity_poly.pdbx_strand_id
1 'polypeptide(L)'
;MQQCLIYDNSLRFSRAVYGILTLTAFLIHNHWLVLATTLLLVFGAFSIKFNIPYQFHILILRKLLKEKLEPIQKESGELNFVSGMTGALLFTGFLFIYFGKFVDFAWIFILIMALLLFLACFIGFCVATLMYVFIKKIFKK
;
A
#
# COMPACT_ATOMS: atom_id res chain seq x y z
N MET A 1 -16.29 1.30 -15.24
CA MET A 1 -15.18 1.06 -14.30
C MET A 1 -15.34 -0.35 -13.74
N GLN A 2 -14.27 -1.16 -13.73
CA GLN A 2 -14.36 -2.57 -13.37
C GLN A 2 -14.47 -2.70 -11.83
N GLN A 3 -15.58 -3.24 -11.36
CA GLN A 3 -15.79 -3.51 -9.95
C GLN A 3 -15.13 -4.84 -9.57
N CYS A 4 -14.58 -4.91 -8.36
CA CYS A 4 -13.97 -6.10 -7.80
C CYS A 4 -14.54 -6.36 -6.40
N LEU A 5 -14.69 -7.65 -6.06
CA LEU A 5 -15.07 -8.13 -4.73
C LEU A 5 -13.82 -8.31 -3.88
N ILE A 6 -13.75 -7.60 -2.76
CA ILE A 6 -12.54 -7.48 -1.93
C ILE A 6 -12.92 -7.63 -0.47
N TYR A 7 -12.02 -8.17 0.34
CA TYR A 7 -12.22 -8.25 1.78
C TYR A 7 -11.50 -7.09 2.48
N ASP A 8 -12.26 -6.22 3.16
CA ASP A 8 -11.71 -5.02 3.80
C ASP A 8 -10.63 -5.37 4.86
N ASN A 9 -10.88 -6.40 5.69
CA ASN A 9 -9.89 -6.89 6.67
C ASN A 9 -8.59 -7.34 6.00
N SER A 10 -8.67 -8.02 4.86
CA SER A 10 -7.47 -8.47 4.13
C SER A 10 -6.70 -7.29 3.54
N LEU A 11 -7.41 -6.23 3.13
CA LEU A 11 -6.81 -4.99 2.64
C LEU A 11 -6.12 -4.22 3.78
N ARG A 12 -6.77 -4.12 4.94
CA ARG A 12 -6.17 -3.53 6.15
C ARG A 12 -4.93 -4.31 6.59
N PHE A 13 -5.01 -5.64 6.61
CA PHE A 13 -3.86 -6.49 6.90
C PHE A 13 -2.70 -6.25 5.93
N SER A 14 -2.98 -6.19 4.63
CA SER A 14 -1.96 -5.88 3.62
C SER A 14 -1.29 -4.53 3.87
N ARG A 15 -2.07 -3.48 4.18
CA ARG A 15 -1.54 -2.15 4.54
C ARG A 15 -0.72 -2.18 5.81
N ALA A 16 -1.14 -2.94 6.83
CA ALA A 16 -0.37 -3.13 8.06
C ALA A 16 0.97 -3.80 7.78
N VAL A 17 1.00 -4.86 6.97
CA VAL A 17 2.25 -5.54 6.58
C VAL A 17 3.18 -4.58 5.86
N TYR A 18 2.69 -3.81 4.89
CA TYR A 18 3.51 -2.80 4.21
C TYR A 18 4.00 -1.70 5.15
N GLY A 19 3.15 -1.23 6.07
CA GLY A 19 3.51 -0.26 7.10
C GLY A 19 4.61 -0.79 8.03
N ILE A 20 4.49 -2.04 8.49
CA ILE A 20 5.49 -2.72 9.31
C ILE A 20 6.80 -2.85 8.54
N LEU A 21 6.78 -3.36 7.30
CA LEU A 21 7.99 -3.51 6.48
C LEU A 21 8.70 -2.17 6.26
N THR A 22 7.94 -1.12 5.95
CA THR A 22 8.48 0.24 5.73
C THR A 22 9.06 0.81 7.03
N LEU A 23 8.37 0.64 8.16
CA LEU A 23 8.83 1.10 9.46
C LEU A 23 10.08 0.34 9.91
N THR A 24 10.11 -0.98 9.73
CA THR A 24 11.30 -1.79 9.98
C THR A 24 12.45 -1.28 9.13
N ALA A 25 12.24 -1.06 7.82
CA ALA A 25 13.27 -0.54 6.92
C ALA A 25 13.87 0.79 7.41
N PHE A 26 13.03 1.69 7.93
CA PHE A 26 13.46 2.92 8.58
C PHE A 26 14.29 2.65 9.85
N LEU A 27 13.80 1.83 10.79
CA LEU A 27 14.49 1.57 12.06
C LEU A 27 15.89 0.98 11.88
N ILE A 28 16.04 0.03 10.95
CA ILE A 28 17.34 -0.60 10.64
C ILE A 28 18.12 0.11 9.52
N HIS A 29 17.63 1.26 9.03
CA HIS A 29 18.22 2.03 7.93
C HIS A 29 18.55 1.19 6.68
N ASN A 30 17.70 0.21 6.36
CA ASN A 30 17.92 -0.74 5.28
C ASN A 30 17.15 -0.33 4.02
N HIS A 31 17.85 0.30 3.08
CA HIS A 31 17.28 0.75 1.81
C HIS A 31 16.82 -0.40 0.90
N TRP A 32 17.43 -1.59 0.98
CA TRP A 32 16.98 -2.76 0.21
C TRP A 32 15.59 -3.21 0.65
N LEU A 33 15.26 -3.09 1.93
CA LEU A 33 13.92 -3.42 2.43
C LEU A 33 12.87 -2.40 1.93
N VAL A 34 13.25 -1.12 1.78
CA VAL A 34 12.41 -0.10 1.14
C VAL A 34 12.13 -0.47 -0.32
N LEU A 35 13.17 -0.90 -1.06
CA LEU A 35 13.01 -1.35 -2.45
C LEU A 35 12.12 -2.59 -2.56
N ALA A 36 12.32 -3.59 -1.71
CA ALA A 36 11.49 -4.79 -1.70
C ALA A 36 10.01 -4.43 -1.45
N THR A 37 9.74 -3.58 -0.46
CA THR A 37 8.38 -3.11 -0.13
C THR A 37 7.76 -2.34 -1.29
N THR A 38 8.55 -1.49 -1.95
CA THR A 38 8.17 -0.73 -3.14
C THR A 38 7.76 -1.66 -4.27
N LEU A 39 8.58 -2.66 -4.60
CA LEU A 39 8.29 -3.61 -5.67
C LEU A 39 6.99 -4.37 -5.40
N LEU A 40 6.76 -4.82 -4.16
CA LEU A 40 5.51 -5.48 -3.79
C LEU A 40 4.28 -4.59 -4.01
N LEU A 41 4.37 -3.30 -3.66
CA LEU A 41 3.31 -2.33 -3.89
C LEU A 41 3.09 -2.04 -5.39
N VAL A 42 4.17 -1.94 -6.17
CA VAL A 42 4.06 -1.76 -7.63
C VAL A 42 3.42 -2.98 -8.29
N PHE A 43 3.77 -4.20 -7.87
CA PHE A 43 3.07 -5.40 -8.32
C PHE A 43 1.58 -5.36 -7.98
N GLY A 44 1.23 -4.93 -6.77
CA GLY A 44 -0.15 -4.69 -6.35
C GLY A 44 -0.90 -3.63 -7.17
N ALA A 45 -0.19 -2.72 -7.85
CA ALA A 45 -0.77 -1.69 -8.71
C ALA A 45 -1.35 -2.26 -10.02
N PHE A 46 -0.80 -3.38 -10.52
CA PHE A 46 -1.35 -4.03 -11.71
C PHE A 46 -2.63 -4.79 -11.38
N SER A 47 -2.65 -5.48 -10.25
CA SER A 47 -3.84 -6.18 -9.77
C SER A 47 -3.73 -6.48 -8.28
N ILE A 48 -4.86 -6.41 -7.58
CA ILE A 48 -5.00 -6.91 -6.21
C ILE A 48 -4.64 -8.41 -6.08
N LYS A 49 -4.68 -9.17 -7.19
CA LYS A 49 -4.23 -10.56 -7.24
C LYS A 49 -2.72 -10.72 -7.02
N PHE A 50 -1.93 -9.72 -7.40
CA PHE A 50 -0.48 -9.71 -7.21
C PHE A 50 -0.05 -9.13 -5.86
N ASN A 51 -1.00 -8.61 -5.06
CA ASN A 51 -0.71 -8.11 -3.73
C ASN A 51 -0.49 -9.32 -2.78
N ILE A 52 0.78 -9.68 -2.56
CA ILE A 52 1.18 -10.90 -1.83
C ILE A 52 0.61 -10.94 -0.40
N PRO A 53 0.77 -9.89 0.44
CA PRO A 53 0.17 -9.87 1.79
C PRO A 53 -1.36 -10.05 1.78
N TYR A 54 -2.04 -9.46 0.79
CA TYR A 54 -3.49 -9.59 0.66
C TYR A 54 -3.90 -11.04 0.31
N GLN A 55 -3.21 -11.67 -0.65
CA GLN A 55 -3.48 -13.05 -1.03
C GLN A 55 -3.14 -14.03 0.10
N PHE A 56 -2.04 -13.78 0.82
CA PHE A 56 -1.66 -14.56 1.99
C PHE A 56 -2.76 -14.56 3.05
N HIS A 57 -3.33 -13.37 3.35
CA HIS A 57 -4.43 -13.25 4.29
C HIS A 57 -5.66 -14.05 3.84
N ILE A 58 -6.05 -13.95 2.56
CA ILE A 58 -7.26 -14.61 2.05
C ILE A 58 -7.11 -16.13 2.00
N LEU A 59 -5.98 -16.62 1.50
CA LEU A 59 -5.81 -18.04 1.20
C LEU A 59 -5.46 -18.85 2.45
N ILE A 60 -4.69 -18.27 3.37
CA ILE A 60 -4.15 -18.98 4.53
C ILE A 60 -4.82 -18.47 5.80
N LEU A 61 -4.65 -17.19 6.12
CA LEU A 61 -5.01 -16.67 7.44
C LEU A 61 -6.52 -16.71 7.69
N ARG A 62 -7.31 -16.32 6.70
CA ARG A 62 -8.77 -16.35 6.78
C ARG A 62 -9.34 -17.76 6.94
N LYS A 63 -8.76 -18.75 6.25
CA LYS A 63 -9.15 -20.17 6.39
C LYS A 63 -8.84 -20.68 7.80
N LEU A 64 -7.69 -20.29 8.34
CA LEU A 64 -7.26 -20.66 9.69
C LEU A 64 -8.16 -20.03 10.77
N LEU A 65 -8.50 -18.75 10.63
CA LEU A 65 -9.32 -17.99 11.57
C LEU A 65 -10.84 -18.20 11.41
N LYS A 66 -11.28 -19.01 10.44
CA LYS A 66 -12.71 -19.26 10.12
C LYS A 66 -13.53 -17.98 9.95
N GLU A 67 -12.92 -16.92 9.42
CA GLU A 67 -13.54 -15.61 9.24
C GLU A 67 -14.65 -15.65 8.17
N LYS A 68 -15.91 -15.50 8.60
CA LYS A 68 -17.08 -15.34 7.73
C LYS A 68 -17.38 -13.87 7.45
N LEU A 69 -16.47 -13.18 6.76
CA LEU A 69 -16.75 -11.84 6.24
C LEU A 69 -17.23 -11.88 4.80
N GLU A 70 -18.21 -11.06 4.46
CA GLU A 70 -18.68 -10.89 3.09
C GLU A 70 -17.74 -9.95 2.31
N PRO A 71 -17.48 -10.22 1.03
CA PRO A 71 -16.69 -9.32 0.21
C PRO A 71 -17.47 -8.03 -0.06
N ILE A 72 -16.78 -6.90 0.02
CA ILE A 72 -17.31 -5.60 -0.37
C ILE A 72 -16.99 -5.31 -1.83
N GLN A 73 -17.87 -4.57 -2.49
CA GLN A 73 -17.65 -4.12 -3.85
C GLN A 73 -16.84 -2.82 -3.82
N LYS A 74 -15.69 -2.82 -4.50
CA LYS A 74 -14.87 -1.60 -4.67
C LYS A 74 -14.34 -1.52 -6.09
N GLU A 75 -13.93 -0.32 -6.47
CA GLU A 75 -13.39 -0.09 -7.79
C GLU A 75 -11.95 -0.60 -7.89
N SER A 76 -11.64 -1.45 -8.88
CA SER A 76 -10.28 -1.95 -9.06
C SER A 76 -9.29 -0.83 -9.39
N GLY A 77 -9.75 0.19 -10.12
CA GLY A 77 -8.97 1.37 -10.47
C GLY A 77 -8.49 2.14 -9.25
N GLU A 78 -9.34 2.30 -8.23
CA GLU A 78 -8.97 2.97 -6.98
C GLU A 78 -7.84 2.20 -6.26
N LEU A 79 -7.98 0.88 -6.12
CA LEU A 79 -6.97 0.05 -5.45
C LEU A 79 -5.62 0.09 -6.16
N ASN A 80 -5.66 -0.07 -7.48
CA ASN A 80 -4.49 -0.08 -8.34
C ASN A 80 -3.78 1.28 -8.28
N PHE A 81 -4.54 2.38 -8.33
CA PHE A 81 -4.01 3.73 -8.20
C PHE A 81 -3.36 3.96 -6.84
N VAL A 82 -4.02 3.56 -5.74
CA VAL A 82 -3.47 3.69 -4.39
C VAL A 82 -2.16 2.91 -4.27
N SER A 83 -2.14 1.64 -4.67
CA SER A 83 -0.94 0.79 -4.60
C SER A 83 0.20 1.35 -5.45
N GLY A 84 -0.10 1.81 -6.67
CA GLY A 84 0.87 2.42 -7.58
C GLY A 84 1.42 3.74 -7.07
N MET A 85 0.56 4.62 -6.56
CA MET A 85 0.96 5.91 -6.00
C MET A 85 1.84 5.72 -4.76
N THR A 86 1.45 4.84 -3.84
CA THR A 86 2.27 4.52 -2.67
C THR A 86 3.62 3.91 -3.07
N GLY A 87 3.63 2.99 -4.03
CA GLY A 87 4.85 2.42 -4.59
C GLY A 87 5.75 3.49 -5.21
N ALA A 88 5.23 4.39 -6.04
CA ALA A 88 6.00 5.46 -6.67
C ALA A 88 6.61 6.43 -5.65
N LEU A 89 5.85 6.80 -4.61
CA LEU A 89 6.36 7.64 -3.53
C LEU A 89 7.50 6.95 -2.77
N LEU A 90 7.32 5.68 -2.36
CA LEU A 90 8.38 4.93 -1.67
C LEU A 90 9.61 4.71 -2.56
N PHE A 91 9.41 4.48 -3.86
CA PHE A 91 10.51 4.39 -4.83
C PHE A 91 11.31 5.68 -4.90
N THR A 92 10.63 6.83 -4.84
CA THR A 92 11.28 8.14 -4.85
C THR A 92 12.15 8.32 -3.59
N GLY A 93 11.64 7.91 -2.42
CA GLY A 93 12.42 7.85 -1.19
C GLY A 93 13.65 6.94 -1.30
N PHE A 94 13.48 5.76 -1.89
CA PHE A 94 14.59 4.84 -2.17
C PHE A 94 15.65 5.47 -3.08
N LEU A 95 15.26 6.13 -4.17
CA LEU A 95 16.21 6.77 -5.09
C LEU A 95 17.04 7.86 -4.40
N PHE A 96 16.42 8.69 -3.54
CA PHE A 96 17.16 9.69 -2.77
C PHE A 96 18.21 9.05 -1.85
N ILE A 97 17.87 7.95 -1.16
CA ILE A 97 18.83 7.22 -0.34
C ILE A 97 19.93 6.59 -1.19
N TYR A 98 19.57 5.92 -2.29
CA TYR A 98 20.51 5.19 -3.14
C TYR A 98 21.54 6.10 -3.81
N PHE A 99 21.13 7.28 -4.26
CA PHE A 99 22.05 8.28 -4.83
C PHE A 99 22.76 9.14 -3.78
N GLY A 100 22.53 8.90 -2.48
CA GLY A 100 23.15 9.67 -1.40
C GLY A 100 22.75 11.14 -1.35
N LYS A 101 21.62 11.52 -1.97
CA LYS A 101 21.14 12.91 -1.99
C LYS A 101 20.01 13.06 -0.97
N PHE A 102 20.16 14.00 -0.04
CA PHE A 102 19.15 14.29 0.98
C PHE A 102 18.74 13.04 1.80
N VAL A 103 19.72 12.22 2.20
CA VAL A 103 19.48 10.91 2.85
C VAL A 103 18.62 11.05 4.10
N ASP A 104 18.92 12.00 4.99
CA ASP A 104 18.15 12.22 6.21
C ASP A 104 16.69 12.59 5.91
N PHE A 105 16.49 13.47 4.92
CA PHE A 105 15.15 13.87 4.47
C PHE A 105 14.39 12.68 3.87
N ALA A 106 15.07 11.82 3.11
CA ALA A 106 14.47 10.63 2.52
C ALA A 106 14.03 9.61 3.58
N TRP A 107 14.80 9.44 4.65
CA TRP A 107 14.40 8.60 5.79
C TRP A 107 13.20 9.18 6.54
N ILE A 108 13.18 10.49 6.79
CA ILE A 108 12.01 11.18 7.38
C ILE A 108 10.79 10.98 6.48
N PHE A 109 10.96 11.11 5.17
CA PHE A 109 9.88 10.88 4.21
C PHE A 109 9.35 9.44 4.25
N ILE A 110 10.23 8.44 4.33
CA ILE A 110 9.85 7.02 4.48
C ILE A 110 9.10 6.78 5.79
N LEU A 111 9.52 7.42 6.88
CA LEU A 111 8.81 7.35 8.16
C LEU A 111 7.39 7.91 8.04
N ILE A 112 7.22 9.08 7.40
CA ILE A 112 5.91 9.67 7.12
C ILE A 112 5.05 8.71 6.30
N MET A 113 5.61 8.10 5.25
CA MET A 113 4.91 7.11 4.43
C MET A 113 4.47 5.88 5.24
N ALA A 114 5.32 5.38 6.16
CA ALA A 114 4.96 4.29 7.06
C ALA A 114 3.78 4.66 7.97
N LEU A 115 3.79 5.86 8.56
CA LEU A 115 2.70 6.36 9.39
C LEU A 115 1.39 6.51 8.60
N LEU A 116 1.46 7.01 7.36
CA LEU A 116 0.29 7.11 6.47
C LEU A 116 -0.29 5.73 6.13
N LEU A 117 0.56 4.71 5.94
CA LEU A 117 0.14 3.33 5.72
C LEU A 117 -0.59 2.76 6.94
N PHE A 118 -0.06 3.00 8.15
CA PHE A 118 -0.75 2.63 9.40
C PHE A 118 -2.08 3.36 9.55
N LEU A 119 -2.11 4.67 9.30
CA LEU A 119 -3.33 5.45 9.35
C LEU A 119 -4.40 4.90 8.39
N ALA A 120 -3.99 4.53 7.17
CA ALA A 120 -4.85 3.90 6.18
C ALA A 120 -5.33 2.49 6.59
N CYS A 121 -4.61 1.80 7.47
CA CYS A 121 -5.03 0.52 8.06
C CYS A 121 -6.16 0.74 9.07
N PHE A 122 -6.09 1.76 9.92
CA PHE A 122 -7.12 2.03 10.94
C PHE A 122 -8.38 2.66 10.34
N ILE A 123 -8.20 3.64 9.47
CA ILE A 123 -9.29 4.47 8.94
C ILE A 123 -9.98 3.81 7.73
N GLY A 124 -9.29 2.92 7.01
CA GLY A 124 -9.81 2.25 5.82
C GLY A 124 -9.72 3.10 4.53
N PHE A 125 -9.49 4.40 4.63
CA PHE A 125 -9.18 5.29 3.50
C PHE A 125 -7.80 5.94 3.65
N CYS A 126 -7.19 6.34 2.53
CA CYS A 126 -5.87 6.99 2.50
C CYS A 126 -5.90 8.26 1.65
N VAL A 127 -4.87 9.10 1.77
CA VAL A 127 -4.73 10.34 0.98
C VAL A 127 -4.77 10.04 -0.53
N ALA A 128 -4.18 8.92 -0.96
CA ALA A 128 -4.22 8.51 -2.36
C ALA A 128 -5.66 8.19 -2.85
N THR A 129 -6.53 7.66 -1.98
CA THR A 129 -7.96 7.47 -2.30
C THR A 129 -8.65 8.82 -2.50
N LEU A 130 -8.37 9.81 -1.65
CA LEU A 130 -8.93 11.17 -1.79
C LEU A 130 -8.45 11.83 -3.09
N MET A 131 -7.16 11.71 -3.40
CA MET A 131 -6.61 12.19 -4.67
C MET A 131 -7.29 11.53 -5.86
N TYR A 132 -7.50 10.21 -5.82
CA TYR A 132 -8.20 9.49 -6.87
C TYR A 132 -9.63 10.01 -7.08
N VAL A 133 -10.40 10.16 -6.00
CA VAL A 133 -11.76 10.72 -6.06
C VAL A 133 -11.76 12.15 -6.60
N PHE A 134 -10.78 12.96 -6.22
CA PHE A 134 -10.66 14.34 -6.68
C PHE A 134 -10.31 14.43 -8.17
N ILE A 135 -9.34 13.63 -8.63
CA ILE A 135 -8.98 13.49 -10.06
C ILE A 135 -10.22 13.04 -10.85
N LYS A 136 -10.92 12.01 -10.37
CA LYS A 136 -12.14 11.51 -10.98
C LYS A 136 -13.21 12.60 -11.13
N LYS A 137 -13.42 13.40 -10.08
CA LYS A 137 -14.36 14.52 -10.07
C LYS A 137 -13.97 15.63 -11.05
N ILE A 138 -12.68 15.94 -11.19
CA ILE A 138 -12.18 16.93 -12.16
C ILE A 138 -12.36 16.43 -13.59
N PHE A 139 -12.02 15.18 -13.86
CA PHE A 139 -12.04 14.62 -15.21
C PHE A 139 -13.43 14.12 -15.67
N LYS A 140 -14.50 14.33 -14.87
CA LYS A 140 -15.89 13.91 -15.14
C LYS A 140 -15.98 12.49 -15.72
N LYS A 141 -15.20 11.57 -15.20
CA LYS A 141 -15.15 10.15 -15.61
C LYS A 141 -15.40 9.24 -14.43
#